data_AF-A0A955SSF8-F1
#
_entry.id   AF-A0A955SSF8-F1
#
_cell.length_a   1.000
_cell.length_b   1.000
_cell.length_c   1.000
_cell.angle_alpha   90.00
_cell.angle_beta   90.00
_cell.angle_gamma   90.00
#
_symmetry.space_group_name_H-M   'P 1'
#
loop_
_entity.id
_entity.type
_entity.pdbx_description
1 polymer ?
#
loop_
_entity_poly.entity_id
_entity_poly.type
_entity_poly.pdbx_seq_one_letter_code
_entity_poly.pdbx_strand_id
1 'polypeptide(L)' 'LSCKMSDDEGKTWKWECHLEKHPVNTFAYPNMIQTKDGLIHVSYSYKEEGKGASIKHVAINKDWVKQGD' A
#
# COMPACT_ATOMS: atom_id res chain seq x y z
N LEU A 1 -3.33 -6.10 -1.52
CA LEU A 1 -2.05 -5.36 -1.62
C LEU A 1 -1.59 -5.01 -0.21
N SER A 2 -0.46 -5.54 0.24
CA SER A 2 0.10 -5.21 1.56
C SER A 2 1.23 -4.19 1.46
N CYS A 3 1.38 -3.40 2.54
CA CYS A 3 2.48 -2.48 2.75
C CYS A 3 3.18 -2.88 4.06
N LYS A 4 4.48 -3.11 3.98
CA LYS A 4 5.31 -3.51 5.12
C LYS A 4 6.37 -2.44 5.39
N MET A 5 6.78 -2.32 6.63
CA MET A 5 7.84 -1.41 7.04
C MET A 5 8.94 -2.13 7.83
N SER A 6 10.17 -1.75 7.53
CA SER A 6 11.39 -2.16 8.23
C SER A 6 11.99 -0.96 8.95
N ASP A 7 12.59 -1.21 10.11
CA ASP A 7 13.41 -0.28 10.89
C ASP A 7 14.87 -0.75 11.03
N ASP A 8 15.27 -1.75 10.23
CA ASP A 8 16.58 -2.41 10.31
C ASP A 8 17.22 -2.62 8.92
N GLU A 9 17.03 -1.63 8.03
CA GLU A 9 17.57 -1.62 6.66
C GLU A 9 17.11 -2.83 5.83
N GLY A 10 15.86 -3.25 6.02
CA GLY A 10 15.21 -4.30 5.23
C GLY A 10 15.52 -5.73 5.69
N LYS A 11 16.18 -5.93 6.84
CA LYS A 11 16.46 -7.27 7.39
C LYS A 11 15.19 -7.94 7.92
N THR A 12 14.33 -7.18 8.59
CA THR A 12 13.02 -7.63 9.09
C THR A 12 11.94 -6.62 8.75
N TRP A 13 10.71 -7.10 8.65
CA TRP A 13 9.54 -6.30 8.27
C TRP A 13 8.49 -6.44 9.36
N LYS A 14 8.67 -5.66 10.43
CA LYS A 14 7.95 -5.82 11.71
C LYS A 14 6.49 -5.38 11.64
N TRP A 15 6.21 -4.37 10.81
CA TRP A 15 4.86 -3.84 10.64
C TRP A 15 4.32 -4.19 9.26
N GLU A 16 3.05 -4.55 9.22
CA GLU A 16 2.31 -4.84 7.99
C GLU A 16 0.91 -4.25 8.11
N CYS A 17 0.43 -3.69 7.00
CA CYS A 17 -0.94 -3.23 6.84
C CYS A 17 -1.43 -3.56 5.44
N HIS A 18 -2.72 -3.85 5.31
CA HIS A 18 -3.33 -4.08 4.01
C HIS A 18 -3.91 -2.77 3.45
N LEU A 19 -3.35 -2.29 2.33
CA LEU A 19 -3.96 -1.20 1.54
C LEU A 19 -5.25 -1.67 0.87
N GLU A 20 -5.27 -2.94 0.48
CA GLU A 20 -6.39 -3.60 -0.17
C GLU A 20 -6.48 -5.05 0.26
N LYS A 21 -7.68 -5.49 0.65
CA LYS A 21 -7.96 -6.85 1.14
C LYS A 21 -9.30 -7.31 0.57
N HIS A 22 -9.29 -7.72 -0.70
CA HIS A 22 -10.48 -8.23 -1.39
C HIS A 22 -10.15 -9.52 -2.13
N PRO A 23 -10.98 -10.58 -2.04
CA PRO A 23 -10.65 -11.90 -2.58
C PRO A 23 -10.65 -11.96 -4.11
N VAL A 24 -11.48 -11.13 -4.76
CA VAL A 24 -11.73 -11.22 -6.22
C VAL A 24 -11.18 -10.04 -7.02
N ASN A 25 -10.79 -8.94 -6.36
CA ASN A 25 -10.20 -7.81 -7.06
C ASN A 25 -8.69 -8.05 -7.20
N THR A 26 -8.10 -7.61 -8.31
CA THR A 26 -6.65 -7.69 -8.50
C THR A 26 -5.99 -6.33 -8.31
N PHE A 27 -4.81 -6.36 -7.70
CA PHE A 27 -4.03 -5.20 -7.32
C PHE A 27 -2.59 -5.45 -7.74
N ALA A 28 -2.03 -4.61 -8.61
CA ALA A 28 -0.73 -4.86 -9.21
C ALA A 28 0.06 -3.57 -9.44
N TYR A 29 1.36 -3.72 -9.70
CA TYR A 29 2.27 -2.63 -10.08
C TYR A 29 2.23 -1.41 -9.15
N PRO A 30 2.48 -1.59 -7.83
CA PRO A 30 2.53 -0.46 -6.91
C PRO A 30 3.73 0.44 -7.23
N ASN A 31 3.50 1.75 -7.13
CA ASN A 31 4.52 2.80 -7.09
C ASN A 31 4.32 3.63 -5.81
N MET A 32 5.41 4.11 -5.23
CA MET A 32 5.40 4.82 -3.95
C MET A 32 6.36 6.01 -3.96
N ILE A 33 5.94 7.13 -3.38
CA ILE A 33 6.80 8.29 -3.10
C ILE A 33 6.45 8.91 -1.74
N GLN A 34 7.46 9.38 -1.01
CA GLN A 34 7.27 10.11 0.25
C GLN A 34 7.45 11.62 0.03
N THR A 35 6.49 12.40 0.53
CA THR A 35 6.54 13.88 0.53
C THR A 35 7.27 14.42 1.76
N LYS A 36 7.64 15.70 1.73
CA LYS A 36 8.43 16.35 2.80
C LYS A 36 7.69 16.43 4.14
N ASP A 37 6.36 16.43 4.12
CA ASP A 37 5.49 16.40 5.31
C ASP A 37 5.32 14.99 5.90
N GLY A 38 5.97 13.98 5.30
CA GLY A 38 6.00 12.61 5.81
C GLY A 38 4.88 11.72 5.28
N LEU A 39 3.97 12.23 4.45
CA LEU A 39 2.97 11.38 3.76
C LEU A 39 3.64 10.49 2.71
N ILE A 40 3.11 9.29 2.58
CA ILE A 40 3.52 8.27 1.63
C ILE A 40 2.36 8.10 0.65
N HIS A 41 2.59 8.50 -0.60
CA HIS A 41 1.63 8.33 -1.68
C HIS A 41 1.91 7.03 -2.40
N VAL A 42 0.86 6.22 -2.55
CA VAL A 42 0.93 4.93 -3.26
C VAL A 42 -0.09 4.94 -4.38
N SER A 43 0.35 4.59 -5.58
CA SER A 43 -0.52 4.35 -6.74
C SER A 43 -0.35 2.91 -7.23
N TYR A 44 -1.43 2.27 -7.65
CA TYR A 44 -1.40 0.89 -8.15
C TYR A 44 -2.51 0.63 -9.15
N SER A 45 -2.30 -0.36 -10.02
CA SER A 45 -3.34 -0.90 -10.89
C SER A 45 -4.37 -1.65 -10.06
N TYR A 46 -5.63 -1.28 -10.26
CA TYR A 46 -6.80 -1.86 -9.60
C TYR A 46 -7.76 -2.39 -10.66
N LYS A 47 -8.14 -3.66 -10.55
CA LYS A 47 -9.15 -4.27 -11.41
C LYS A 47 -10.20 -4.95 -10.56
N GLU A 48 -11.43 -4.49 -10.73
CA GLU A 48 -12.60 -5.15 -10.18
C GLU A 48 -13.04 -6.29 -11.09
N GLU A 49 -13.40 -7.42 -10.49
CA GLU A 49 -13.96 -8.53 -11.26
C GLU A 49 -15.27 -8.09 -11.94
N GLY A 50 -15.42 -8.45 -13.22
CA GLY A 50 -16.58 -8.05 -14.03
C GLY A 50 -16.60 -6.57 -14.44
N LYS A 51 -15.59 -5.76 -14.08
CA LYS A 51 -15.48 -4.36 -14.49
C LYS A 51 -14.12 -4.09 -15.17
N GLY A 52 -13.93 -2.81 -15.53
CA GLY A 52 -12.69 -2.32 -16.10
C GLY A 52 -11.53 -2.24 -15.10
N ALA A 53 -10.35 -1.89 -15.61
CA ALA A 53 -9.17 -1.59 -14.82
C ALA A 53 -9.00 -0.06 -14.67
N SER A 54 -8.47 0.36 -13.53
CA SER A 54 -8.17 1.76 -13.21
C SER A 54 -6.87 1.86 -12.40
N ILE A 55 -6.41 3.08 -12.18
CA ILE A 55 -5.33 3.36 -11.22
C ILE A 55 -5.97 3.92 -9.96
N LYS A 56 -5.66 3.31 -8.81
CA LYS A 56 -6.08 3.79 -7.50
C LYS A 56 -4.91 4.48 -6.81
N HIS A 57 -5.22 5.51 -6.03
CA HIS A 57 -4.27 6.30 -5.26
C HIS A 57 -4.70 6.34 -3.80
N VAL A 58 -3.72 6.21 -2.90
CA VAL A 58 -3.89 6.37 -1.45
C VAL A 58 -2.73 7.18 -0.89
N ALA A 59 -3.01 7.94 0.18
CA ALA A 59 -2.00 8.65 0.97
C ALA A 59 -2.07 8.16 2.41
N ILE A 60 -0.95 7.69 2.94
CA ILE A 60 -0.82 7.15 4.30
C ILE A 60 0.37 7.79 5.01
N ASN A 61 0.56 7.51 6.30
CA ASN A 61 1.75 7.89 7.05
C ASN A 61 2.34 6.68 7.78
N LYS A 62 3.51 6.87 8.42
CA LYS A 62 4.20 5.79 9.14
C LYS A 62 3.38 5.23 10.30
N ASP A 63 2.60 6.08 10.98
CA ASP A 63 1.81 5.66 12.14
C ASP A 63 0.66 4.75 11.72
N TRP A 64 0.04 5.03 10.58
CA TRP A 64 -0.98 4.15 9.97
C TRP A 64 -0.40 2.76 9.65
N VAL A 65 0.82 2.69 9.10
CA VAL A 65 1.48 1.41 8.82
C VAL A 65 1.82 0.65 10.11
N LYS A 66 2.25 1.37 11.16
CA LYS A 66 2.56 0.76 12.46
C LYS A 66 1.32 0.25 13.21
N GLN A 67 0.18 0.91 13.01
CA GLN A 67 -1.09 0.50 13.60
C GLN A 67 -1.54 -0.87 13.08
N GLY A 68 -1.28 -1.17 11.80
CA GLY A 68 -1.68 -2.42 11.16
C GLY A 68 -3.20 -2.54 10.94
N ASP A 69 -3.63 -3.72 10.51
CA ASP A 69 -5.05 -4.12 10.35
C ASP A 69 -5.38 -5.44 11.08
#